data_AF-A0A644U8D1-F1
#
_entry.id   AF-A0A644U8D1-F1
#
_cell.length_a   1.000
_cell.length_b   1.000
_cell.length_c   1.000
_cell.angle_alpha   90.00
_cell.angle_beta   90.00
_cell.angle_gamma   90.00
#
_symmetry.space_group_name_H-M   'P 1'
#
loop_
_entity.id
_entity.type
_entity.pdbx_description
1 polymer ?
#
loop_
_entity_poly.entity_id
_entity_poly.type
_entity_poly.pdbx_seq_one_letter_code
_entity_poly.pdbx_strand_id
1 'polypeptide(L)'
;MKKSVFIGFLILSVFVASSQDLSGYDSYYVDEFYEKVDLQYGTLDENGDNISFVFVETEMDLENGYYDIQLSDGPGDLYQINGTDYYVTFRSYIGFVGYSEDCILKISGYSAIVYKE
;
A
#
# COMPACT_ATOMS: atom_id res chain seq x y z
N MET A 1 -15.82 18.24 26.80
CA MET A 1 -16.10 17.30 25.69
C MET A 1 -15.13 16.14 25.82
N LYS A 2 -15.64 14.91 25.95
CA LYS A 2 -14.84 13.72 26.29
C LYS A 2 -14.02 13.34 25.06
N LYS A 3 -12.70 13.33 25.20
CA LYS A 3 -11.79 12.80 24.18
C LYS A 3 -11.94 11.29 24.18
N SER A 4 -12.65 10.75 23.20
CA SER A 4 -12.70 9.31 22.97
C SER A 4 -11.36 8.91 22.34
N VAL A 5 -10.50 8.27 23.13
CA VAL A 5 -9.27 7.65 22.64
C VAL A 5 -9.67 6.29 22.05
N PHE A 6 -9.66 6.19 20.73
CA PHE A 6 -9.78 4.91 20.02
C PHE A 6 -8.41 4.25 20.02
N ILE A 7 -8.19 3.27 20.89
CA ILE A 7 -7.02 2.37 20.81
C ILE A 7 -7.45 1.23 19.90
N GLY A 8 -7.07 1.33 18.62
CA GLY A 8 -7.12 0.20 17.69
C GLY A 8 -6.06 -0.81 18.09
N PHE A 9 -6.48 -2.00 18.46
CA PHE A 9 -5.61 -3.11 18.84
C PHE A 9 -5.06 -3.74 17.55
N LEU A 10 -3.91 -3.26 17.06
CA LEU A 10 -3.18 -3.85 15.95
C LEU A 10 -2.57 -5.18 16.43
N ILE A 11 -3.18 -6.30 16.06
CA ILE A 11 -2.60 -7.63 16.30
C ILE A 11 -1.53 -7.86 15.23
N LEU A 12 -0.35 -7.29 15.42
CA LEU A 12 0.81 -7.58 14.59
C LEU A 12 1.37 -8.94 15.01
N SER A 13 0.83 -10.01 14.44
CA SER A 13 1.38 -11.35 14.57
C SER A 13 2.70 -11.40 13.80
N VAL A 14 3.81 -11.23 14.51
CA VAL A 14 5.16 -11.35 13.97
C VAL A 14 5.44 -12.85 13.71
N PHE A 15 5.15 -13.31 12.50
CA PHE A 15 5.50 -14.67 12.08
C PHE A 15 6.96 -14.70 11.60
N VAL A 16 7.72 -15.66 12.11
CA VAL A 16 9.11 -15.94 11.75
C VAL A 16 9.20 -16.26 10.26
N ALA A 17 10.09 -15.56 9.56
CA ALA A 17 10.35 -15.71 8.12
C ALA A 17 10.68 -17.15 7.76
N SER A 18 9.67 -17.87 7.29
CA SER A 18 9.84 -19.15 6.61
C SER A 18 10.25 -18.87 5.17
N SER A 19 11.14 -19.68 4.59
CA SER A 19 11.44 -19.64 3.16
C SER A 19 10.15 -19.98 2.40
N GLN A 20 9.38 -18.97 2.02
CA GLN A 20 8.13 -19.16 1.28
C GLN A 20 8.46 -19.66 -0.13
N ASP A 21 7.80 -20.73 -0.57
CA ASP A 21 7.88 -21.20 -1.95
C ASP A 21 6.93 -20.36 -2.81
N LEU A 22 7.52 -19.39 -3.53
CA LEU A 22 6.79 -18.43 -4.36
C LEU A 22 6.84 -18.79 -5.85
N SER A 23 7.28 -20.00 -6.19
CA SER A 23 7.50 -20.42 -7.59
C SER A 23 6.21 -20.47 -8.44
N GLY A 24 5.04 -20.51 -7.80
CA GLY A 24 3.73 -20.47 -8.45
C GLY A 24 3.10 -19.09 -8.57
N TYR A 25 3.71 -18.05 -7.99
CA TYR A 25 3.15 -16.70 -7.98
C TYR A 25 3.68 -15.87 -9.15
N ASP A 26 2.83 -15.03 -9.71
CA ASP A 26 3.28 -13.93 -10.55
C ASP A 26 3.99 -12.88 -9.69
N SER A 27 5.06 -12.29 -10.22
CA SER A 27 5.88 -11.32 -9.47
C SER A 27 5.96 -9.98 -10.18
N TYR A 28 5.79 -8.92 -9.39
CA TYR A 28 5.69 -7.55 -9.88
C TYR A 28 6.59 -6.65 -9.06
N TYR A 29 7.54 -5.99 -9.72
CA TYR A 29 8.39 -5.01 -9.06
C TYR A 29 7.57 -3.76 -8.74
N VAL A 30 7.59 -3.38 -7.47
CA VAL A 30 7.10 -2.07 -7.04
C VAL A 30 7.99 -1.00 -7.68
N ASP A 31 7.34 0.04 -8.19
CA ASP A 31 8.05 1.23 -8.65
C ASP A 31 8.19 2.22 -7.50
N GLU A 32 7.07 2.78 -7.03
CA GLU A 32 7.04 3.75 -5.93
C GLU A 32 5.90 3.47 -4.94
N PHE A 33 6.11 3.90 -3.69
CA PHE A 33 5.08 3.94 -2.66
C PHE A 33 4.56 5.36 -2.48
N TYR A 34 3.28 5.47 -2.15
CA TYR A 34 2.61 6.75 -1.91
C TYR A 34 1.80 6.70 -0.62
N GLU A 35 1.71 7.82 0.07
CA GLU A 35 0.79 8.02 1.18
C GLU A 35 -0.34 8.95 0.74
N LYS A 36 -1.57 8.61 1.13
CA LYS A 36 -2.71 9.51 0.93
C LYS A 36 -2.71 10.58 2.02
N VAL A 37 -2.56 11.84 1.62
CA VAL A 37 -2.61 13.00 2.51
C VAL A 37 -3.93 13.74 2.32
N ASP A 38 -4.78 13.72 3.36
CA ASP A 38 -6.01 14.51 3.38
C ASP A 38 -5.69 16.01 3.52
N LEU A 39 -6.41 16.83 2.75
CA LEU A 39 -6.20 18.27 2.67
C LEU A 39 -7.24 19.03 3.49
N GLN A 40 -6.93 20.30 3.78
CA GLN A 40 -7.88 21.18 4.47
C GLN A 40 -9.11 21.43 3.59
N TYR A 41 -10.26 21.62 4.23
CA TYR A 41 -11.49 21.95 3.51
C TYR A 41 -11.34 23.24 2.70
N GLY A 42 -11.72 23.19 1.43
CA GLY A 42 -11.62 24.32 0.50
C GLY A 42 -10.25 24.47 -0.18
N THR A 43 -9.35 23.48 -0.06
CA THR A 43 -8.15 23.43 -0.90
C THR A 43 -8.54 23.28 -2.38
N LEU A 44 -7.94 24.11 -3.23
CA LEU A 44 -8.16 24.10 -4.68
C LEU A 44 -6.89 23.62 -5.40
N ASP A 45 -7.07 22.96 -6.54
CA ASP A 45 -5.99 22.64 -7.48
C ASP A 45 -5.62 23.84 -8.38
N GLU A 46 -4.71 23.61 -9.32
CA GLU A 46 -4.26 24.62 -10.30
C GLU A 46 -5.34 25.12 -11.27
N ASN A 47 -6.43 24.36 -11.43
CA ASN A 47 -7.58 24.73 -12.26
C ASN A 47 -8.66 25.47 -11.45
N GLY A 48 -8.50 25.54 -10.13
CA GLY A 48 -9.48 26.12 -9.21
C GLY A 48 -10.56 25.14 -8.76
N ASP A 49 -10.37 23.84 -8.99
CA ASP A 49 -11.29 22.79 -8.56
C ASP A 49 -10.98 22.33 -7.14
N ASN A 50 -12.03 22.01 -6.35
CA ASN A 50 -11.84 21.55 -4.98
C ASN A 50 -11.22 20.15 -4.96
N ILE A 51 -10.18 19.98 -4.15
CA ILE A 51 -9.53 18.70 -3.89
C ILE A 51 -9.52 18.40 -2.40
N SER A 52 -9.74 17.13 -2.04
CA SER A 52 -9.81 16.67 -0.66
C SER A 52 -8.56 15.91 -0.20
N PHE A 53 -7.74 15.43 -1.12
CA PHE A 53 -6.52 14.67 -0.82
C PHE A 53 -5.55 14.71 -2.00
N VAL A 54 -4.29 14.38 -1.72
CA VAL A 54 -3.24 14.10 -2.71
C VAL A 54 -2.50 12.83 -2.33
N PHE A 55 -1.83 12.22 -3.30
CA PHE A 55 -0.90 11.13 -3.07
C PHE A 55 0.52 11.67 -3.14
N VAL A 56 1.31 11.44 -2.10
CA VAL A 56 2.70 11.92 -2.01
C VAL A 56 3.61 10.71 -1.98
N GLU A 57 4.61 10.69 -2.87
CA GLU A 57 5.64 9.66 -2.88
C GLU A 57 6.31 9.59 -1.51
N THR A 58 6.47 8.38 -0.99
CA THR A 58 6.95 8.14 0.36
C THR A 58 7.81 6.90 0.42
N GLU A 59 8.72 6.86 1.40
CA GLU A 59 9.44 5.65 1.73
C GLU A 59 8.67 4.90 2.83
N MET A 60 8.42 3.61 2.63
CA MET A 60 7.90 2.78 3.72
C MET A 60 9.05 2.44 4.68
N ASP A 61 8.91 2.81 5.96
CA ASP A 61 9.83 2.40 7.03
C ASP A 61 9.54 0.95 7.45
N LEU A 62 9.77 0.03 6.53
CA LEU A 62 9.64 -1.41 6.74
C LEU A 62 11.03 -2.07 6.76
N GLU A 63 11.22 -2.98 7.70
CA GLU A 63 12.40 -3.84 7.71
C GLU A 63 12.39 -4.80 6.51
N ASN A 64 13.57 -5.32 6.16
CA ASN A 64 13.65 -6.38 5.15
C ASN A 64 12.86 -7.61 5.59
N GLY A 65 11.96 -8.09 4.75
CA GLY A 65 11.07 -9.18 5.14
C GLY A 65 10.00 -9.50 4.11
N TYR A 66 9.10 -10.38 4.51
CA TYR A 66 7.90 -10.75 3.77
C TYR A 66 6.68 -10.34 4.60
N TYR A 67 5.71 -9.71 3.95
CA TYR A 67 4.51 -9.17 4.56
C TYR A 67 3.30 -9.67 3.79
N ASP A 68 2.33 -10.26 4.48
CA ASP A 68 1.03 -10.55 3.90
C ASP A 68 0.26 -9.24 3.79
N ILE A 69 -0.15 -8.90 2.58
CA ILE A 69 -0.88 -7.68 2.28
C ILE A 69 -2.12 -8.00 1.46
N GLN A 70 -3.07 -7.07 1.46
CA GLN A 70 -4.19 -7.11 0.55
C GLN A 70 -4.16 -5.89 -0.34
N LEU A 71 -4.29 -6.09 -1.65
CA LEU A 71 -4.35 -5.01 -2.62
C LEU A 71 -5.78 -4.78 -3.11
N SER A 72 -6.11 -3.51 -3.33
CA SER A 72 -7.32 -3.10 -4.05
C SER A 72 -6.98 -2.11 -5.15
N ASP A 73 -7.80 -2.03 -6.19
CA ASP A 73 -7.68 -0.99 -7.20
C ASP A 73 -7.94 0.38 -6.57
N GLY A 74 -6.98 1.30 -6.75
CA GLY A 74 -7.07 2.69 -6.33
C GLY A 74 -7.35 3.63 -7.50
N PRO A 75 -7.26 4.96 -7.28
CA PRO A 75 -7.40 5.95 -8.33
C PRO A 75 -6.24 5.88 -9.33
N GLY A 76 -6.55 5.91 -10.62
CA GLY A 76 -5.52 5.88 -11.68
C GLY A 76 -4.78 4.55 -11.70
N ASP A 77 -3.45 4.61 -11.64
CA ASP A 77 -2.56 3.43 -11.66
C ASP A 77 -2.14 2.96 -10.24
N LEU A 78 -2.73 3.55 -9.19
CA LEU A 78 -2.42 3.23 -7.80
C LEU A 78 -3.16 1.99 -7.33
N TYR A 79 -2.50 1.18 -6.51
CA TYR A 79 -3.09 0.06 -5.78
C TYR A 79 -3.02 0.35 -4.29
N GLN A 80 -4.14 0.25 -3.59
CA GLN A 80 -4.19 0.46 -2.14
C GLN A 80 -3.66 -0.76 -1.40
N ILE A 81 -2.78 -0.57 -0.42
CA ILE A 81 -2.46 -1.59 0.58
C ILE A 81 -3.53 -1.50 1.68
N ASN A 82 -4.49 -2.42 1.64
CA ASN A 82 -5.67 -2.41 2.51
C ASN A 82 -5.28 -2.41 3.99
N GLY A 83 -6.01 -1.64 4.79
CA GLY A 83 -5.73 -1.49 6.22
C GLY A 83 -4.61 -0.49 6.52
N THR A 84 -4.06 0.19 5.51
CA THR A 84 -3.07 1.25 5.64
C THR A 84 -3.45 2.48 4.80
N ASP A 85 -2.72 3.59 5.00
CA ASP A 85 -2.81 4.79 4.17
C ASP A 85 -1.84 4.75 2.97
N TYR A 86 -1.19 3.61 2.74
CA TYR A 86 -0.21 3.41 1.68
C TYR A 86 -0.83 2.89 0.39
N TYR A 87 -0.26 3.36 -0.70
CA TYR A 87 -0.57 2.97 -2.07
C TYR A 87 0.74 2.66 -2.79
N VAL A 88 0.65 1.92 -3.89
CA VAL A 88 1.81 1.48 -4.64
C VAL A 88 1.54 1.52 -6.15
N THR A 89 2.58 1.81 -6.92
CA THR A 89 2.61 1.60 -8.38
C THR A 89 3.59 0.49 -8.73
N PHE A 90 3.43 -0.08 -9.92
CA PHE A 90 4.26 -1.19 -10.39
C PHE A 90 4.97 -0.84 -11.70
N ARG A 91 6.18 -1.37 -11.88
CA ARG A 91 6.97 -1.19 -13.11
C ARG A 91 6.38 -1.88 -14.33
N SER A 92 5.43 -2.79 -14.12
CA SER A 92 4.70 -3.50 -15.15
C SER A 92 3.23 -3.62 -14.75
N TYR A 93 2.36 -3.75 -15.74
CA TYR A 93 0.93 -3.96 -15.50
C TYR A 93 0.68 -5.28 -14.77
N ILE A 94 -0.05 -5.23 -13.64
CA ILE A 94 -0.33 -6.39 -12.78
C ILE A 94 -1.73 -6.97 -12.94
N GLY A 95 -2.53 -6.38 -13.84
CA GLY A 95 -3.94 -6.73 -13.99
C GLY A 95 -4.85 -6.04 -12.96
N PHE A 96 -6.13 -6.35 -13.07
CA PHE A 96 -7.15 -5.95 -12.08
C PHE A 96 -6.96 -6.76 -10.80
N VAL A 97 -6.93 -6.09 -9.64
CA VAL A 97 -6.89 -6.76 -8.31
C VAL A 97 -8.23 -6.67 -7.59
N GLY A 98 -9.18 -5.88 -8.08
CA GLY A 98 -10.51 -5.76 -7.51
C GLY A 98 -10.50 -5.06 -6.14
N TYR A 99 -11.30 -5.60 -5.22
CA TYR A 99 -11.56 -4.96 -3.92
C TYR A 99 -10.72 -5.52 -2.76
N SER A 100 -10.01 -6.63 -2.98
CA SER A 100 -9.19 -7.32 -1.97
C SER A 100 -8.57 -8.56 -2.63
N GLU A 101 -7.32 -8.43 -3.08
CA GLU A 101 -6.48 -9.54 -3.55
C GLU A 101 -5.40 -9.81 -2.51
N ASP A 102 -5.32 -11.06 -2.03
CA ASP A 102 -4.28 -11.47 -1.09
C ASP A 102 -2.94 -11.59 -1.83
N CYS A 103 -1.90 -10.91 -1.33
CA CYS A 103 -0.58 -10.84 -1.94
C CYS A 103 0.52 -10.92 -0.88
N ILE A 104 1.74 -11.20 -1.33
CA ILE A 104 2.93 -11.14 -0.47
C ILE A 104 3.85 -10.01 -0.93
N LEU A 105 4.09 -9.04 -0.06
CA LEU A 105 5.07 -7.98 -0.27
C LEU A 105 6.41 -8.39 0.31
N LYS A 106 7.45 -8.43 -0.53
CA LYS A 106 8.83 -8.63 -0.11
C LYS A 106 9.59 -7.31 -0.16
N ILE A 107 10.17 -6.92 0.98
CA ILE A 107 11.08 -5.77 1.09
C ILE A 107 12.52 -6.29 1.14
N SER A 108 13.39 -5.73 0.30
CA SER A 108 14.80 -6.12 0.20
C SER A 108 15.68 -4.92 -0.15
N GLY A 109 16.17 -4.23 0.89
CA GLY A 109 16.91 -2.98 0.76
C GLY A 109 16.05 -1.91 0.10
N TYR A 110 16.57 -1.31 -0.97
CA TYR A 110 15.86 -0.29 -1.76
C TYR A 110 14.95 -0.89 -2.85
N SER A 111 14.46 -2.12 -2.66
CA SER A 111 13.60 -2.78 -3.64
C SER A 111 12.45 -3.50 -2.97
N ALA A 112 11.31 -3.48 -3.65
CA ALA A 112 10.11 -4.20 -3.23
C ALA A 112 9.51 -4.99 -4.40
N ILE A 113 9.00 -6.18 -4.09
CA ILE A 113 8.34 -7.08 -5.05
C ILE A 113 7.03 -7.55 -4.42
N VAL A 114 5.93 -7.47 -5.18
CA VAL A 114 4.66 -8.09 -4.82
C VAL A 114 4.51 -9.40 -5.57
N TYR A 115 4.17 -10.45 -4.85
CA TYR A 115 3.81 -11.76 -5.38
C TYR A 115 2.29 -11.93 -5.29
N LYS A 116 1.66 -12.27 -6.41
CA LYS A 116 0.21 -12.48 -6.58
C LYS A 116 -0.04 -13.91 -7.07
N GLU A 117 -1.05 -14.58 -6.53
CA GLU A 117 -1.45 -15.94 -6.96
C GLU A 117 -2.06 -15.99 -8.37
#